data_AF-A0A7Y8LCD3-F1
#
_entry.id   AF-A0A7Y8LCD3-F1
#
_cell.length_a   1.000
_cell.length_b   1.000
_cell.length_c   1.000
_cell.angle_alpha   90.00
_cell.angle_beta   90.00
_cell.angle_gamma   90.00
#
_symmetry.space_group_name_H-M   'P 1'
#
loop_
_entity.id
_entity.type
_entity.pdbx_description
1 polymer ?
#
loop_
_entity_poly.entity_id
_entity_poly.type
_entity_poly.pdbx_seq_one_letter_code
_entity_poly.pdbx_strand_id
1 'polypeptide(L)'
;TWGTVLLVWTLIIAPVDNILRPILIKQGADLPLLLIIVGVLGGMLAFGIIGLFVGPVILAVAYTLFTTWINRDGGISKNRES
;
A
#
# COMPACT_ATOMS: atom_id res chain seq x y z
N THR A 1 -15.42 -20.34 19.60
CA THR A 1 -15.21 -18.88 19.76
C THR A 1 -13.89 -18.43 19.18
N TRP A 2 -12.74 -19.00 19.61
CA TRP A 2 -11.42 -18.65 19.06
C TRP A 2 -11.26 -18.90 17.56
N GLY A 3 -11.80 -20.01 17.04
CA GLY A 3 -11.78 -20.29 15.59
C GLY A 3 -12.49 -19.23 14.75
N THR A 4 -13.59 -18.66 15.24
CA THR A 4 -14.33 -17.59 14.55
C THR A 4 -13.50 -16.29 14.51
N VAL A 5 -12.82 -15.96 15.61
CA VAL A 5 -11.94 -14.78 15.68
C VAL A 5 -10.76 -14.92 14.72
N LEU A 6 -10.11 -16.09 14.71
CA LEU A 6 -9.00 -16.37 13.79
C LEU A 6 -9.46 -16.34 12.33
N LEU A 7 -10.63 -16.89 12.01
CA LEU A 7 -11.18 -16.85 10.65
C LEU A 7 -11.48 -15.43 10.18
N VAL A 8 -12.06 -14.58 11.03
CA VAL A 8 -12.32 -13.17 10.69
C VAL A 8 -10.99 -12.41 10.53
N TRP A 9 -10.03 -12.67 11.42
CA TRP A 9 -8.71 -12.05 11.38
C TRP A 9 -7.92 -12.40 10.12
N THR A 10 -7.88 -13.68 9.74
CA THR A 10 -7.20 -14.12 8.52
C THR A 10 -7.88 -13.62 7.26
N LEU A 11 -9.22 -13.52 7.25
CA LEU A 11 -9.96 -12.96 6.12
C LEU A 11 -9.59 -11.49 5.83
N ILE A 12 -9.26 -10.72 6.86
CA ILE A 12 -8.85 -9.32 6.74
C ILE A 12 -7.38 -9.20 6.29
N ILE A 13 -6.49 -10.07 6.78
CA ILE A 13 -5.05 -10.00 6.51
C ILE A 13 -4.65 -10.67 5.19
N ALA A 14 -5.30 -11.77 4.80
CA ALA A 14 -5.01 -12.47 3.54
C ALA A 14 -5.02 -11.58 2.28
N PRO A 15 -5.96 -10.62 2.10
CA PRO A 15 -5.91 -9.71 0.96
C PRO A 15 -4.77 -8.68 1.07
N VAL A 16 -4.31 -8.31 2.28
CA VAL A 16 -3.18 -7.38 2.48
C VAL A 16 -1.91 -7.96 1.85
N ASP A 17 -1.62 -9.24 2.13
CA ASP A 17 -0.45 -9.92 1.57
C ASP A 17 -0.54 -10.10 0.03
N ASN A 18 -1.75 -10.30 -0.49
CA ASN A 18 -2.02 -10.41 -1.93
C ASN A 18 -1.97 -9.06 -2.67
N ILE A 19 -2.10 -7.92 -1.98
CA ILE A 19 -1.99 -6.57 -2.54
C ILE A 19 -0.55 -6.05 -2.44
N LEU A 20 0.16 -6.37 -1.35
CA LEU A 20 1.57 -6.00 -1.18
C LEU A 20 2.45 -6.57 -2.31
N ARG A 21 2.24 -7.84 -2.67
CA ARG A 21 3.04 -8.53 -3.69
C ARG A 21 2.99 -7.88 -5.09
N PRO A 22 1.83 -7.51 -5.67
CA PRO A 22 1.76 -6.80 -6.94
C PRO A 22 2.27 -5.35 -6.84
N ILE A 23 2.12 -4.66 -5.70
CA ILE A 23 2.68 -3.30 -5.52
C ILE A 23 4.21 -3.34 -5.58
N LEU A 24 4.83 -4.34 -4.93
CA LEU A 24 6.29 -4.50 -4.95
C LEU A 24 6.83 -4.92 -6.32
N ILE A 25 6.06 -5.68 -7.11
CA ILE A 25 6.51 -6.21 -8.43
C ILE A 25 6.20 -5.27 -9.60
N LYS A 26 5.16 -4.43 -9.53
CA LYS A 26 4.74 -3.52 -10.61
C LYS A 26 5.57 -2.24 -10.69
N GLN A 27 6.89 -2.33 -10.65
CA GLN A 27 7.86 -1.23 -10.68
C GLN A 27 7.92 -0.46 -12.03
N GLY A 28 6.80 -0.29 -12.74
CA GLY A 28 6.78 0.01 -14.18
C GLY A 28 5.99 1.24 -14.62
N ALA A 29 4.68 1.13 -14.86
CA ALA A 29 4.06 2.06 -15.81
C ALA A 29 2.60 2.47 -15.55
N ASP A 30 1.81 1.71 -14.79
CA ASP A 30 0.34 1.94 -14.65
C ASP A 30 -0.12 2.33 -13.23
N LEU A 31 0.82 2.76 -12.39
CA LEU A 31 0.58 2.98 -10.95
C LEU A 31 -0.42 4.08 -10.61
N PRO A 32 -0.48 5.25 -11.29
CA PRO A 32 -1.34 6.35 -10.85
C PRO A 32 -2.84 6.00 -10.91
N LEU A 33 -3.31 5.45 -12.03
CA LEU A 33 -4.73 5.11 -12.22
C LEU A 33 -5.15 3.97 -11.29
N LEU A 34 -4.33 2.91 -11.22
CA LEU A 34 -4.66 1.75 -10.39
C LEU A 34 -4.60 2.08 -8.90
N LEU A 35 -3.64 2.91 -8.45
CA LEU A 35 -3.63 3.42 -7.07
C LEU A 35 -4.91 4.19 -6.76
N ILE A 36 -5.35 5.08 -7.66
CA ILE A 36 -6.57 5.86 -7.41
C ILE A 36 -7.78 4.91 -7.29
N ILE A 37 -7.93 3.95 -8.20
CA ILE A 37 -9.05 2.99 -8.18
C ILE A 37 -9.02 2.13 -6.91
N VAL A 38 -7.85 1.60 -6.53
CA VAL A 38 -7.69 0.79 -5.32
C VAL A 38 -7.90 1.63 -4.06
N GLY A 39 -7.43 2.87 -4.04
CA GLY A 39 -7.61 3.81 -2.93
C GLY A 39 -9.07 4.18 -2.73
N VAL A 40 -9.79 4.53 -3.81
CA VAL A 40 -11.22 4.86 -3.76
C VAL A 40 -12.05 3.63 -3.36
N LEU A 41 -11.85 2.47 -3.99
CA LEU A 41 -12.59 1.25 -3.67
C LEU A 41 -12.30 0.75 -2.25
N GLY A 42 -11.03 0.71 -1.84
CA GLY A 42 -10.62 0.29 -0.51
C GLY A 42 -11.09 1.26 0.57
N GLY A 43 -10.99 2.56 0.33
CA GLY A 43 -11.51 3.60 1.22
C GLY A 43 -13.03 3.51 1.38
N MET A 44 -13.75 3.28 0.27
CA MET A 44 -15.20 3.15 0.29
C MET A 44 -15.68 1.92 1.08
N LEU A 45 -14.97 0.79 0.97
CA LEU A 45 -15.28 -0.41 1.75
C LEU A 45 -14.99 -0.26 3.25
N ALA A 46 -13.94 0.50 3.61
CA ALA A 46 -13.54 0.70 5.01
C ALA A 46 -14.33 1.80 5.74
N PHE A 47 -14.62 2.91 5.05
CA PHE A 47 -15.18 4.13 5.66
C PHE A 47 -16.43 4.69 4.95
N GLY A 48 -16.97 3.99 3.94
CA GLY A 48 -18.12 4.46 3.17
C GLY A 48 -17.79 5.67 2.28
N ILE A 49 -18.72 6.61 2.12
CA ILE A 49 -18.57 7.77 1.22
C ILE A 49 -17.34 8.64 1.57
N ILE A 50 -17.02 8.79 2.86
CA ILE A 50 -15.85 9.56 3.33
C ILE A 50 -14.54 8.93 2.79
N GLY A 51 -14.56 7.62 2.59
CA GLY A 51 -13.47 6.85 2.02
C GLY A 51 -13.07 7.23 0.60
N LEU A 52 -13.94 7.88 -0.18
CA LEU A 52 -13.57 8.40 -1.51
C LEU A 52 -12.49 9.47 -1.43
N PHE A 53 -12.45 10.25 -0.34
CA PHE A 53 -11.42 11.26 -0.10
C PHE A 53 -10.25 10.69 0.68
N VAL A 54 -10.53 9.94 1.74
CA VAL A 54 -9.51 9.43 2.66
C VAL A 54 -8.67 8.32 2.01
N GLY A 55 -9.28 7.47 1.19
CA GLY A 55 -8.64 6.33 0.55
C GLY A 55 -7.46 6.71 -0.35
N PRO A 56 -7.66 7.57 -1.37
CA PRO A 56 -6.56 8.02 -2.24
C PRO A 56 -5.46 8.77 -1.49
N VAL A 57 -5.83 9.58 -0.49
CA VAL A 57 -4.86 10.36 0.31
C VAL A 57 -3.93 9.44 1.10
N ILE A 58 -4.48 8.48 1.83
CA ILE A 58 -3.68 7.51 2.61
C ILE A 58 -2.77 6.71 1.67
N LEU A 59 -3.30 6.27 0.53
CA LEU A 59 -2.54 5.48 -0.44
C LEU A 59 -1.37 6.27 -1.06
N ALA A 60 -1.59 7.55 -1.36
CA ALA A 60 -0.53 8.44 -1.85
C ALA A 60 0.59 8.60 -0.80
N VAL A 61 0.24 8.82 0.47
CA VAL A 61 1.23 8.94 1.56
C VAL A 61 1.99 7.64 1.75
N ALA A 62 1.29 6.50 1.80
CA ALA A 62 1.92 5.19 1.94
C ALA A 62 2.86 4.89 0.77
N TYR A 63 2.46 5.21 -0.46
CA TYR A 63 3.29 5.06 -1.65
C TYR A 63 4.53 5.95 -1.59
N THR A 64 4.40 7.23 -1.23
CA THR A 64 5.54 8.12 -1.05
C THR A 64 6.49 7.61 0.03
N LEU A 65 6.00 7.13 1.17
CA LEU A 65 6.84 6.57 2.23
C LEU A 65 7.53 5.28 1.79
N PHE A 66 6.81 4.37 1.14
CA PHE A 66 7.35 3.11 0.63
C PHE A 66 8.44 3.35 -0.42
N THR A 67 8.19 4.22 -1.38
CA THR A 67 9.15 4.63 -2.41
C THR A 67 10.34 5.39 -1.84
N THR A 68 10.13 6.21 -0.82
CA THR A 68 11.24 6.89 -0.13
C THR A 68 12.09 5.89 0.64
N TRP A 69 11.49 4.92 1.32
CA TRP A 69 12.21 3.88 2.07
C TRP A 69 13.08 3.02 1.15
N ILE A 70 12.50 2.45 0.08
CA ILE A 70 13.27 1.63 -0.88
C ILE A 70 14.40 2.41 -1.56
N ASN A 71 14.20 3.71 -1.81
CA ASN A 71 15.24 4.56 -2.41
C ASN A 71 16.28 5.03 -1.38
N ARG A 72 15.93 5.07 -0.08
CA ARG A 72 16.82 5.53 1.00
C ARG A 72 17.88 4.49 1.35
N ASP A 73 17.64 3.22 1.04
CA ASP A 73 18.63 2.14 1.23
C ASP A 73 19.75 2.15 0.16
N GLY A 74 19.61 2.95 -0.91
CA GLY A 74 20.66 3.16 -1.93
C GLY A 74 21.69 4.23 -1.58
N GLY A 75 21.61 4.86 -0.40
CA GLY A 75 22.31 6.10 -0.07
C GLY A 75 23.61 6.00 0.73
N ILE A 76 24.18 4.81 0.96
CA ILE A 76 25.44 4.65 1.71
C ILE A 76 26.53 3.99 0.84
N SER A 77 27.05 4.74 -0.14
CA SER A 77 28.38 4.44 -0.73
C SER A 77 29.06 5.62 -1.43
N LYS A 78 28.35 6.69 -1.81
CA LYS A 78 28.97 7.80 -2.55
C LYS A 78 29.48 8.93 -1.65
N ASN A 79 30.37 8.62 -0.71
CA ASN A 79 31.10 9.66 0.04
C ASN A 79 32.43 9.13 0.62
N ARG A 80 33.18 8.39 -0.20
CA ARG A 80 34.56 7.97 0.10
C ARG A 80 35.56 8.34 -1.00
N GLU A 81 35.18 9.20 -1.93
CA GLU A 81 36.06 9.69 -3.00
C GLU A 81 35.86 11.21 -3.20
N SER A 82 36.43 12.00 -2.31
CA SER A 82 36.84 13.39 -2.58
C SER A 82 37.93 13.80 -1.61
#